data_AF-E5FQK4-F1
#
_entry.id   AF-E5FQK4-F1
#
_cell.length_a   1.000
_cell.length_b   1.000
_cell.length_c   1.000
_cell.angle_alpha   90.00
_cell.angle_beta   90.00
_cell.angle_gamma   90.00
#
_symmetry.space_group_name_H-M   'P 1'
#
loop_
_entity.id
_entity.type
_entity.pdbx_description
1 polymer ?
#
loop_
_entity_poly.entity_id
_entity_poly.type
_entity_poly.pdbx_seq_one_letter_code
_entity_poly.pdbx_strand_id
1 'polypeptide(L)'
;GHAKHAFLHRGAHIYMNSWQSIDFSETINAYFSAKLLDRDLNLNLPPVILQENSKDQVWSAVSKFGGDDQLKLPLGKTAVSFAQFDNHYDDESFKKYSKDFNVFKKDLFENKANEAVIDLELPSELTINGSIELEIRLKLNDSKGLLSAQILDFGPKKRLEDKARVKD
;
A
#
# COMPACT_ATOMS: atom_id res chain seq x y z
N GLY A 1 -19.53 21.08 -11.54
CA GLY A 1 -19.03 19.68 -11.57
C GLY A 1 -19.63 18.93 -10.40
N HIS A 2 -19.84 17.62 -10.53
CA HIS A 2 -20.34 16.81 -9.42
C HIS A 2 -19.28 16.70 -8.31
N ALA A 3 -19.70 16.81 -7.05
CA ALA A 3 -18.83 16.55 -5.90
C ALA A 3 -18.37 15.08 -5.94
N LYS A 4 -17.08 14.84 -5.68
CA LYS A 4 -16.44 13.53 -5.72
C LYS A 4 -15.89 13.21 -4.34
N HIS A 5 -16.12 11.99 -3.88
CA HIS A 5 -15.66 11.50 -2.57
C HIS A 5 -15.11 10.09 -2.72
N ALA A 6 -14.12 9.72 -1.91
CA ALA A 6 -13.57 8.38 -1.86
C ALA A 6 -13.45 7.87 -0.41
N PHE A 7 -13.76 6.59 -0.20
CA PHE A 7 -13.50 5.89 1.05
C PHE A 7 -12.37 4.89 0.80
N LEU A 8 -11.26 5.04 1.53
CA LEU A 8 -10.08 4.19 1.38
C LEU A 8 -9.86 3.41 2.67
N HIS A 9 -10.06 2.10 2.62
CA HIS A 9 -9.87 1.20 3.75
C HIS A 9 -8.61 0.34 3.63
N ARG A 10 -8.23 -0.33 4.72
CA ARG A 10 -7.05 -1.22 4.79
C ARG A 10 -7.34 -2.69 4.49
N GLY A 11 -8.61 -3.05 4.32
CA GLY A 11 -8.99 -4.36 3.79
C GLY A 11 -8.55 -4.56 2.33
N ALA A 12 -8.39 -5.81 1.91
CA ALA A 12 -8.13 -6.20 0.52
C ALA A 12 -9.42 -6.10 -0.32
N HIS A 13 -9.77 -7.14 -1.07
CA HIS A 13 -10.96 -7.17 -1.91
C HIS A 13 -12.22 -7.56 -1.09
N ILE A 14 -12.63 -6.69 -0.15
CA ILE A 14 -13.76 -6.90 0.75
C ILE A 14 -14.66 -5.67 0.83
N TYR A 15 -15.94 -5.87 1.21
CA TYR A 15 -16.87 -4.77 1.47
C TYR A 15 -16.64 -4.13 2.84
N MET A 16 -17.03 -2.85 2.96
CA MET A 16 -16.88 -2.04 4.19
C MET A 16 -18.21 -1.57 4.82
N ASN A 17 -19.36 -1.96 4.26
CA ASN A 17 -20.68 -1.43 4.63
C ASN A 17 -21.23 -1.96 5.97
N SER A 18 -20.58 -2.96 6.57
CA SER A 18 -21.01 -3.60 7.81
C SER A 18 -19.97 -3.48 8.93
N TRP A 19 -19.16 -2.43 8.92
CA TRP A 19 -18.06 -2.24 9.87
C TRP A 19 -18.49 -1.37 11.06
N GLN A 20 -18.07 -1.75 12.28
CA GLN A 20 -18.35 -0.99 13.51
C GLN A 20 -17.67 0.40 13.53
N SER A 21 -16.52 0.54 12.87
CA SER A 21 -15.69 1.75 12.98
C SER A 21 -16.16 2.93 12.12
N ILE A 22 -17.15 2.74 11.26
CA ILE A 22 -17.63 3.77 10.33
C ILE A 22 -19.10 3.52 9.98
N ASP A 23 -19.89 4.57 9.98
CA ASP A 23 -21.32 4.61 9.64
C ASP A 23 -21.53 4.72 8.12
N PHE A 24 -20.87 3.83 7.36
CA PHE A 24 -20.88 3.89 5.90
C PHE A 24 -22.27 3.75 5.30
N SER A 25 -23.08 2.79 5.79
CA SER A 25 -24.42 2.54 5.25
C SER A 25 -25.36 3.72 5.53
N GLU A 26 -25.27 4.33 6.71
CA GLU A 26 -26.02 5.51 7.12
C GLU A 26 -25.61 6.74 6.31
N THR A 27 -24.30 6.92 6.11
CA THR A 27 -23.73 7.97 5.25
C THR A 27 -24.26 7.86 3.81
N ILE A 28 -24.23 6.65 3.23
CA ILE A 28 -24.74 6.40 1.88
C ILE A 28 -26.26 6.59 1.81
N ASN A 29 -27.01 6.21 2.86
CA ASN A 29 -28.46 6.45 2.93
C ASN A 29 -28.80 7.95 2.82
N ALA A 30 -28.14 8.80 3.61
CA ALA A 30 -28.33 10.24 3.53
C ALA A 30 -27.98 10.79 2.13
N TYR A 31 -26.89 10.30 1.54
CA TYR A 31 -26.46 10.71 0.20
C TYR A 31 -27.47 10.30 -0.88
N PHE A 32 -27.95 9.06 -0.85
CA PHE A 32 -28.93 8.53 -1.80
C PHE A 32 -30.28 9.22 -1.67
N SER A 33 -30.75 9.44 -0.44
CA SER A 33 -32.00 10.16 -0.18
C SER A 33 -31.99 11.56 -0.80
N ALA A 34 -30.87 12.27 -0.73
CA ALA A 34 -30.73 13.57 -1.40
C ALA A 34 -30.68 13.45 -2.93
N LYS A 35 -29.83 12.56 -3.46
CA LYS A 35 -29.58 12.47 -4.91
C LYS A 35 -30.69 11.83 -5.71
N LEU A 36 -31.40 10.86 -5.16
CA LEU A 36 -32.38 10.06 -5.88
C LEU A 36 -33.82 10.54 -5.67
N LEU A 37 -34.09 11.27 -4.58
CA LEU A 37 -35.43 11.78 -4.24
C LEU A 37 -35.55 13.30 -4.36
N ASP A 38 -34.58 13.95 -5.02
CA ASP A 38 -34.54 15.41 -5.25
C ASP A 38 -34.69 16.22 -3.95
N ARG A 39 -33.91 15.85 -2.93
CA ARG A 39 -33.84 16.57 -1.65
C ARG A 39 -32.51 17.26 -1.48
N ASP A 40 -32.48 18.30 -0.65
CA ASP A 40 -31.24 19.00 -0.32
C ASP A 40 -30.22 18.04 0.33
N LEU A 41 -28.99 18.05 -0.19
CA LEU A 41 -27.87 17.33 0.40
C LEU A 41 -27.24 18.17 1.50
N ASN A 42 -27.69 17.96 2.74
CA ASN A 42 -27.16 18.64 3.92
C ASN A 42 -25.89 17.96 4.50
N LEU A 43 -25.51 16.82 3.94
CA LEU A 43 -24.31 16.08 4.32
C LEU A 43 -23.08 16.69 3.64
N ASN A 44 -22.11 17.16 4.44
CA ASN A 44 -20.83 17.65 3.95
C ASN A 44 -19.74 16.59 4.12
N LEU A 45 -19.45 15.84 3.05
CA LEU A 45 -18.38 14.83 3.06
C LEU A 45 -17.03 15.44 2.69
N PRO A 46 -15.92 15.02 3.33
CA PRO A 46 -14.59 15.40 2.87
C PRO A 46 -14.26 14.72 1.53
N PRO A 47 -13.27 15.21 0.77
CA PRO A 47 -12.88 14.60 -0.50
C PRO A 47 -12.45 13.13 -0.37
N VAL A 48 -11.72 12.79 0.71
CA VAL A 48 -11.28 11.42 0.98
C VAL A 48 -11.48 11.12 2.46
N ILE A 49 -12.08 9.97 2.76
CA ILE A 49 -12.18 9.38 4.09
C ILE A 49 -11.23 8.18 4.12
N LEU A 50 -10.15 8.28 4.91
CA LEU A 50 -9.07 7.30 4.94
C LEU A 50 -9.05 6.56 6.28
N GLN A 51 -9.05 5.24 6.25
CA GLN A 51 -8.76 4.45 7.44
C GLN A 51 -7.26 4.54 7.73
N GLU A 52 -6.89 4.98 8.94
CA GLU A 52 -5.49 5.08 9.32
C GLU A 52 -4.84 3.69 9.42
N ASN A 53 -3.62 3.54 8.88
CA ASN A 53 -2.86 2.30 9.08
C ASN A 53 -2.28 2.27 10.50
N SER A 54 -2.10 1.06 11.05
CA SER A 54 -1.53 0.85 12.40
C SER A 54 -2.33 1.46 13.57
N LYS A 55 -3.54 1.97 13.34
CA LYS A 55 -4.46 2.47 14.38
C LYS A 55 -5.77 1.69 14.33
N ASP A 56 -6.25 1.26 15.49
CA ASP A 56 -7.52 0.51 15.56
C ASP A 56 -8.71 1.47 15.45
N GLN A 57 -9.59 1.22 14.48
CA GLN A 57 -10.86 1.93 14.28
C GLN A 57 -10.73 3.47 14.13
N VAL A 58 -9.61 3.96 13.60
CA VAL A 58 -9.40 5.39 13.35
C VAL A 58 -9.57 5.72 11.86
N TRP A 59 -10.36 6.76 11.59
CA TRP A 59 -10.59 7.33 10.27
C TRP A 59 -10.26 8.81 10.27
N SER A 60 -9.71 9.30 9.15
CA SER A 60 -9.35 10.70 8.97
C SER A 60 -9.89 11.26 7.67
N ALA A 61 -10.21 12.56 7.67
CA ALA A 61 -10.50 13.31 6.46
C ALA A 61 -9.19 13.74 5.79
N VAL A 62 -9.05 13.46 4.51
CA VAL A 62 -7.91 13.88 3.69
C VAL A 62 -8.43 14.76 2.54
N SER A 63 -7.77 15.89 2.31
CA SER A 63 -8.19 16.88 1.32
C SER A 63 -8.02 16.42 -0.13
N LYS A 64 -7.09 15.47 -0.39
CA LYS A 64 -6.82 14.92 -1.72
C LYS A 64 -6.08 13.59 -1.65
N PHE A 65 -6.25 12.77 -2.69
CA PHE A 65 -5.45 11.56 -2.91
C PHE A 65 -4.41 11.85 -4.00
N GLY A 66 -3.14 11.92 -3.61
CA GLY A 66 -2.03 12.46 -4.41
C GLY A 66 -1.51 13.78 -3.83
N GLY A 67 -0.42 13.71 -3.08
CA GLY A 67 0.34 14.83 -2.54
C GLY A 67 1.08 15.59 -3.63
N ASP A 68 1.41 16.86 -3.37
CA ASP A 68 2.25 17.67 -4.28
C ASP A 68 3.72 17.63 -3.84
N ASP A 69 3.95 17.43 -2.55
CA ASP A 69 5.29 17.37 -1.97
C ASP A 69 5.97 16.03 -2.28
N GLN A 70 7.27 16.09 -2.58
CA GLN A 70 8.09 14.93 -2.84
C GLN A 70 9.35 14.96 -1.98
N LEU A 71 9.70 13.80 -1.41
CA LEU A 71 10.95 13.55 -0.71
C LEU A 71 11.77 12.54 -1.51
N LYS A 72 13.03 12.87 -1.81
CA LYS A 72 13.97 11.96 -2.47
C LYS A 72 14.87 11.31 -1.44
N LEU A 73 14.88 9.99 -1.41
CA LEU A 73 15.74 9.19 -0.53
C LEU A 73 16.78 8.43 -1.37
N PRO A 74 18.09 8.62 -1.14
CA PRO A 74 19.10 7.89 -1.87
C PRO A 74 19.10 6.41 -1.46
N LEU A 75 19.21 5.52 -2.44
CA LEU A 75 19.28 4.07 -2.22
C LEU A 75 20.67 3.60 -1.75
N GLY A 76 21.73 4.32 -2.14
CA GLY A 76 23.11 4.00 -1.74
C GLY A 76 23.45 4.62 -0.39
N LYS A 77 24.02 3.83 0.53
CA LYS A 77 24.44 4.31 1.86
C LYS A 77 25.76 5.12 1.83
N THR A 78 26.55 4.96 0.79
CA THR A 78 27.86 5.62 0.62
C THR A 78 28.04 6.07 -0.83
N ALA A 79 29.08 6.87 -1.09
CA ALA A 79 29.43 7.34 -2.44
C ALA A 79 29.75 6.19 -3.42
N VAL A 80 30.11 5.00 -2.91
CA VAL A 80 30.40 3.81 -3.70
C VAL A 80 29.62 2.64 -3.11
N SER A 81 28.43 2.39 -3.66
CA SER A 81 27.55 1.29 -3.26
C SER A 81 27.04 0.59 -4.51
N PHE A 82 27.34 -0.71 -4.61
CA PHE A 82 26.86 -1.57 -5.69
C PHE A 82 26.20 -2.79 -5.06
N ALA A 83 25.06 -3.19 -5.63
CA ALA A 83 24.39 -4.44 -5.31
C ALA A 83 24.17 -5.23 -6.60
N GLN A 84 24.16 -6.55 -6.49
CA GLN A 84 23.88 -7.46 -7.60
C GLN A 84 23.12 -8.67 -7.06
N PHE A 85 22.33 -9.28 -7.93
CA PHE A 85 21.62 -10.53 -7.67
C PHE A 85 21.44 -11.27 -8.99
N ASP A 86 21.26 -12.59 -8.91
CA ASP A 86 21.06 -13.44 -10.08
C ASP A 86 19.57 -13.67 -10.36
N ASN A 87 19.18 -13.72 -11.64
CA ASN A 87 17.82 -14.10 -12.01
C ASN A 87 17.58 -15.62 -11.88
N HIS A 88 18.63 -16.43 -12.04
CA HIS A 88 18.51 -17.89 -12.08
C HIS A 88 18.52 -18.49 -10.67
N TYR A 89 17.59 -19.41 -10.43
CA TYR A 89 17.56 -20.28 -9.25
C TYR A 89 17.94 -21.69 -9.66
N ASP A 90 18.45 -22.48 -8.72
CA ASP A 90 18.59 -23.92 -8.92
C ASP A 90 17.22 -24.59 -9.18
N ASP A 91 17.24 -25.77 -9.81
CA ASP A 91 16.05 -26.49 -10.23
C ASP A 91 15.07 -26.80 -9.09
N GLU A 92 15.57 -27.06 -7.88
CA GLU A 92 14.74 -27.41 -6.73
C GLU A 92 13.99 -26.15 -6.24
N SER A 93 14.73 -25.07 -5.99
CA SER A 93 14.16 -23.77 -5.60
C SER A 93 13.18 -23.24 -6.63
N PHE A 94 13.54 -23.32 -7.93
CA PHE A 94 12.68 -22.85 -9.01
C PHE A 94 11.35 -23.63 -9.07
N LYS A 95 11.39 -24.96 -8.97
CA LYS A 95 10.18 -25.81 -8.94
C LYS A 95 9.34 -25.54 -7.69
N LYS A 96 9.97 -25.37 -6.52
CA LYS A 96 9.32 -25.02 -5.25
C LYS A 96 8.55 -23.71 -5.37
N TYR A 97 9.20 -22.64 -5.83
CA TYR A 97 8.59 -21.32 -5.99
C TYR A 97 7.50 -21.28 -7.06
N SER A 98 7.67 -22.04 -8.15
CA SER A 98 6.66 -22.15 -9.22
C SER A 98 5.38 -22.86 -8.75
N LYS A 99 5.51 -23.79 -7.80
CA LYS A 99 4.36 -24.55 -7.26
C LYS A 99 3.55 -23.74 -6.24
N ASP A 100 4.21 -22.91 -5.43
CA ASP A 100 3.56 -22.03 -4.46
C ASP A 100 4.31 -20.71 -4.30
N PHE A 101 3.75 -19.65 -4.89
CA PHE A 101 4.33 -18.32 -4.84
C PHE A 101 4.35 -17.72 -3.42
N ASN A 102 3.55 -18.22 -2.47
CA ASN A 102 3.57 -17.72 -1.09
C ASN A 102 4.88 -18.08 -0.39
N VAL A 103 5.46 -19.23 -0.75
CA VAL A 103 6.78 -19.63 -0.25
C VAL A 103 7.84 -18.68 -0.80
N PHE A 104 7.79 -18.36 -2.09
CA PHE A 104 8.65 -17.34 -2.69
C PHE A 104 8.50 -15.99 -1.99
N LYS A 105 7.26 -15.50 -1.79
CA LYS A 105 7.03 -14.22 -1.10
C LYS A 105 7.58 -14.21 0.32
N LYS A 106 7.45 -15.31 1.06
CA LYS A 106 8.02 -15.44 2.40
C LYS A 106 9.55 -15.35 2.35
N ASP A 107 10.18 -16.15 1.50
CA ASP A 107 11.63 -16.17 1.37
C ASP A 107 12.15 -14.80 0.88
N LEU A 108 11.44 -14.14 -0.04
CA LEU A 108 11.72 -12.77 -0.50
C LEU A 108 11.66 -11.74 0.64
N PHE A 109 10.57 -11.73 1.41
CA PHE A 109 10.42 -10.76 2.52
C PHE A 109 11.38 -11.01 3.68
N GLU A 110 11.94 -12.22 3.79
CA GLU A 110 12.95 -12.60 4.76
C GLU A 110 14.39 -12.50 4.21
N ASN A 111 14.57 -11.94 3.00
CA ASN A 111 15.87 -11.82 2.31
C ASN A 111 16.60 -13.17 2.14
N LYS A 112 15.87 -14.16 1.62
CA LYS A 112 16.31 -15.53 1.35
C LYS A 112 16.10 -15.94 -0.12
N ALA A 113 15.66 -15.02 -0.97
CA ALA A 113 15.57 -15.18 -2.40
C ALA A 113 16.70 -14.41 -3.11
N ASN A 114 16.78 -14.52 -4.43
CA ASN A 114 17.72 -13.72 -5.20
C ASN A 114 17.16 -12.31 -5.38
N GLU A 115 17.68 -11.35 -4.62
CA GLU A 115 17.21 -9.97 -4.59
C GLU A 115 18.30 -9.01 -4.10
N ALA A 116 18.04 -7.70 -4.23
CA ALA A 116 18.80 -6.67 -3.54
C ALA A 116 17.90 -5.95 -2.55
N VAL A 117 18.21 -6.06 -1.26
CA VAL A 117 17.48 -5.40 -0.17
C VAL A 117 18.14 -4.09 0.21
N ILE A 118 17.33 -3.05 0.39
CA ILE A 118 17.79 -1.72 0.79
C ILE A 118 16.96 -1.27 2.00
N ASP A 119 17.54 -1.38 3.18
CA ASP A 119 16.96 -0.82 4.40
C ASP A 119 17.17 0.70 4.43
N LEU A 120 16.07 1.43 4.27
CA LEU A 120 16.03 2.89 4.32
C LEU A 120 15.55 3.36 5.70
N GLU A 121 16.41 4.09 6.40
CA GLU A 121 16.01 4.80 7.62
C GLU A 121 15.26 6.08 7.25
N LEU A 122 14.07 6.27 7.83
CA LEU A 122 13.27 7.46 7.59
C LEU A 122 13.82 8.63 8.44
N PRO A 123 14.07 9.80 7.85
CA PRO A 123 14.63 10.94 8.57
C PRO A 123 13.65 11.56 9.58
N SER A 124 12.35 11.37 9.35
CA SER A 124 11.26 11.84 10.20
C SER A 124 10.02 10.97 9.98
N GLU A 125 9.01 11.15 10.84
CA GLU A 125 7.67 10.66 10.53
C GLU A 125 7.16 11.34 9.24
N LEU A 126 6.54 10.55 8.37
CA LEU A 126 5.98 11.02 7.11
C LEU A 126 4.74 10.20 6.73
N THR A 127 3.87 10.82 5.93
CA THR A 127 2.70 10.14 5.34
C THR A 127 2.87 10.10 3.83
N ILE A 128 2.99 8.89 3.27
CA ILE A 128 3.02 8.70 1.82
C ILE A 128 1.60 8.89 1.27
N ASN A 129 1.43 9.87 0.39
CA ASN A 129 0.17 10.15 -0.28
C ASN A 129 0.39 10.22 -1.79
N GLY A 130 0.37 9.08 -2.47
CA GLY A 130 0.57 9.03 -3.92
C GLY A 130 1.43 7.85 -4.36
N SER A 131 1.87 7.89 -5.61
CA SER A 131 2.74 6.87 -6.19
C SER A 131 4.20 7.12 -5.80
N ILE A 132 4.93 6.04 -5.55
CA ILE A 132 6.38 6.09 -5.33
C ILE A 132 7.09 5.93 -6.67
N GLU A 133 8.07 6.78 -6.94
CA GLU A 133 8.93 6.70 -8.13
C GLU A 133 10.27 6.07 -7.76
N LEU A 134 10.71 5.08 -8.56
CA LEU A 134 11.98 4.40 -8.38
C LEU A 134 12.96 4.82 -9.48
N GLU A 135 13.90 5.71 -9.14
CA GLU A 135 14.98 6.13 -10.02
C GLU A 135 16.24 5.27 -9.76
N ILE A 136 16.70 4.52 -10.76
CA ILE A 136 17.80 3.56 -10.62
C ILE A 136 18.72 3.56 -11.83
N ARG A 137 19.99 3.23 -11.57
CA ARG A 137 20.99 2.95 -12.61
C ARG A 137 21.44 1.51 -12.50
N LEU A 138 21.12 0.69 -13.49
CA LEU A 138 21.48 -0.73 -13.52
C LEU A 138 22.16 -1.14 -14.84
N LYS A 139 22.75 -2.33 -14.83
CA LYS A 139 23.23 -3.07 -16.02
C LYS A 139 22.91 -4.55 -15.83
N LEU A 140 22.72 -5.25 -16.93
CA LEU A 140 22.58 -6.70 -16.99
C LEU A 140 23.47 -7.26 -18.10
N ASN A 141 23.78 -8.55 -18.05
CA ASN A 141 24.58 -9.26 -19.05
C ASN A 141 23.73 -9.93 -20.15
N ASP A 142 22.47 -9.50 -20.31
CA ASP A 142 21.56 -9.89 -21.39
C ASP A 142 21.00 -8.61 -22.07
N SER A 143 20.35 -8.78 -23.21
CA SER A 143 19.69 -7.72 -23.99
C SER A 143 18.22 -7.50 -23.62
N LYS A 144 17.67 -8.31 -22.69
CA LYS A 144 16.26 -8.29 -22.27
C LYS A 144 16.14 -8.62 -20.78
N GLY A 145 15.14 -8.03 -20.12
CA GLY A 145 14.86 -8.28 -18.71
C GLY A 145 13.72 -7.41 -18.19
N LEU A 146 13.18 -7.79 -17.03
CA LEU A 146 12.22 -7.01 -16.25
C LEU A 146 12.77 -6.86 -14.84
N LEU A 147 12.51 -5.71 -14.21
CA LEU A 147 12.82 -5.48 -12.81
C LEU A 147 11.51 -5.44 -12.01
N SER A 148 11.54 -6.07 -10.83
CA SER A 148 10.45 -6.00 -9.85
C SER A 148 10.94 -5.24 -8.61
N ALA A 149 10.05 -4.50 -7.96
CA ALA A 149 10.33 -3.80 -6.72
C ALA A 149 9.14 -3.92 -5.75
N GLN A 150 9.41 -4.16 -4.47
CA GLN A 150 8.42 -4.17 -3.40
C GLN A 150 8.95 -3.35 -2.22
N ILE A 151 8.06 -2.56 -1.59
CA ILE A 151 8.38 -1.74 -0.42
C ILE A 151 7.51 -2.21 0.73
N LEU A 152 8.15 -2.47 1.87
CA LEU A 152 7.53 -3.04 3.06
C LEU A 152 7.75 -2.07 4.24
N ASP A 153 6.71 -1.83 5.04
CA ASP A 153 6.88 -1.26 6.38
C ASP A 153 7.50 -2.34 7.27
N PHE A 154 8.83 -2.30 7.41
CA PHE A 154 9.62 -3.36 8.04
C PHE A 154 9.75 -3.15 9.56
N GLY A 155 9.85 -4.26 10.29
CA GLY A 155 10.04 -4.28 11.74
C GLY A 155 8.77 -4.62 12.54
N PRO A 156 8.94 -5.06 13.80
CA PRO A 156 7.84 -5.50 14.66
C PRO A 156 6.95 -4.32 15.06
N LYS A 157 5.70 -4.34 14.59
CA LYS A 157 4.68 -3.32 14.87
C LYS A 157 3.29 -3.94 14.71
N LYS A 158 2.33 -3.49 15.52
CA LYS A 158 0.92 -3.86 15.32
C LYS A 158 0.42 -3.17 14.04
N ARG A 159 -0.07 -3.96 13.09
CA ARG A 159 -0.66 -3.49 11.83
C ARG A 159 -2.06 -4.08 11.70
N LEU A 160 -2.93 -3.40 10.95
CA LEU A 160 -4.25 -3.94 10.63
C LEU A 160 -4.06 -5.11 9.65
N GLU A 161 -4.84 -6.18 9.84
CA GLU A 161 -4.95 -7.26 8.85
C GLU A 161 -5.76 -6.78 7.63
N ASP A 162 -5.56 -7.44 6.49
CA ASP A 162 -6.26 -7.15 5.24
C ASP A 162 -7.63 -7.86 5.14
N LYS A 163 -7.98 -8.65 6.15
CA LYS A 163 -9.27 -9.34 6.32
C LYS A 163 -10.02 -8.79 7.53
N ALA A 164 -11.32 -8.62 7.38
CA ALA A 164 -12.20 -8.27 8.49
C ALA A 164 -12.37 -9.45 9.45
N ARG A 165 -12.56 -9.14 10.74
CA ARG A 165 -12.91 -10.12 11.78
C ARG A 165 -14.31 -9.82 12.30
N VAL A 166 -15.06 -10.88 12.61
CA VAL A 166 -16.37 -10.77 13.25
C VAL A 166 -16.17 -10.10 14.62
N LYS A 167 -17.04 -9.16 14.95
CA LYS A 167 -17.09 -8.55 16.29
C LYS A 167 -17.93 -9.45 17.17
N ASP A 168 -17.37 -9.80 18.32
CA ASP A 168 -18.06 -10.50 19.41
C ASP A 168 -19.15 -9.62 20.03
#